data_AF-A0A7C1Q138-F1
#
_entry.id   AF-A0A7C1Q138-F1
#
_cell.length_a   1.000
_cell.length_b   1.000
_cell.length_c   1.000
_cell.angle_alpha   90.00
_cell.angle_beta   90.00
_cell.angle_gamma   90.00
#
_symmetry.space_group_name_H-M   'P 1'
#
loop_
_entity.id
_entity.type
_entity.pdbx_description
1 polymer ?
#
loop_
_entity_poly.entity_id
_entity_poly.type
_entity_poly.pdbx_seq_one_letter_code
_entity_poly.pdbx_strand_id
1 'polypeptide(L)'
;MIMPLYSYKCNKHGSVDVFQGMNDKHEAVCPTCSLKMKRIFVPLSIKCGNATLGNTRDTLFDNLASEGFANKEWREHDSYYQRAKGIESQ
;
A
#
# COMPACT_ATOMS: atom_id res chain seq x y z
N MET A 1 -3.83 -18.80 6.69
CA MET A 1 -3.29 -18.20 5.46
C MET A 1 -3.64 -16.73 5.45
N ILE A 2 -2.65 -15.83 5.38
CA ILE A 2 -2.91 -14.39 5.27
C ILE A 2 -3.16 -14.10 3.80
N MET A 3 -4.38 -13.68 3.43
CA MET A 3 -4.67 -13.22 2.07
C MET A 3 -4.33 -11.74 1.96
N PRO A 4 -3.44 -11.33 1.04
CA PRO A 4 -3.14 -9.93 0.86
C PRO A 4 -4.34 -9.18 0.28
N LEU A 5 -4.40 -7.89 0.61
CA LEU A 5 -5.41 -6.97 0.12
C LEU A 5 -4.83 -6.19 -1.07
N TYR A 6 -5.57 -6.14 -2.18
CA TYR A 6 -5.19 -5.38 -3.38
C TYR A 6 -6.30 -4.44 -3.81
N SER A 7 -5.93 -3.21 -4.14
CA SER A 7 -6.87 -2.20 -4.64
C SER A 7 -7.08 -2.36 -6.15
N TYR A 8 -8.33 -2.23 -6.59
CA TYR A 8 -8.76 -2.26 -7.99
C TYR A 8 -9.55 -1.00 -8.33
N LYS A 9 -9.38 -0.48 -9.55
CA LYS A 9 -10.13 0.69 -10.05
C LYS A 9 -11.18 0.27 -11.06
N CYS A 10 -12.41 0.69 -10.81
CA CYS A 10 -13.48 0.76 -11.80
C CYS A 10 -13.45 2.14 -12.47
N ASN A 11 -13.58 2.17 -13.80
CA ASN A 11 -13.60 3.42 -14.58
C ASN A 11 -14.82 4.30 -14.28
N LYS A 12 -15.87 3.77 -13.65
CA LYS A 12 -17.14 4.46 -13.41
C LYS A 12 -17.44 4.73 -11.93
N HIS A 13 -17.09 3.82 -11.02
CA HIS A 13 -17.54 3.86 -9.62
C HIS A 13 -16.43 4.09 -8.59
N GLY A 14 -15.17 4.20 -9.03
CA GLY A 14 -14.02 4.43 -8.14
C GLY A 14 -13.24 3.16 -7.84
N SER A 15 -12.62 3.12 -6.66
CA SER A 15 -11.69 2.05 -6.25
C SER A 15 -12.32 1.14 -5.20
N VAL A 16 -11.94 -0.15 -5.21
CA VAL A 16 -12.36 -1.15 -4.22
C VAL A 16 -11.19 -2.05 -3.86
N ASP A 17 -11.13 -2.47 -2.59
CA ASP A 17 -10.12 -3.40 -2.11
C ASP A 17 -10.63 -4.84 -2.15
N VAL A 18 -9.78 -5.74 -2.63
CA VAL A 18 -10.10 -7.14 -2.88
C VAL A 18 -9.05 -8.01 -2.22
N PHE A 19 -9.48 -8.93 -1.36
CA PHE A 19 -8.61 -9.99 -0.84
C PHE A 19 -8.33 -11.00 -1.95
N GLN A 20 -7.05 -11.18 -2.27
CA GLN A 20 -6.64 -12.04 -3.36
C GLN A 20 -5.25 -12.61 -3.07
N GLY A 21 -5.03 -13.89 -3.36
CA GLY A 21 -3.73 -14.54 -3.23
C GLY A 21 -2.71 -14.00 -4.24
N MET A 22 -1.42 -14.04 -3.90
CA MET A 22 -0.35 -13.57 -4.80
C MET A 22 -0.29 -14.33 -6.14
N ASN A 23 -0.76 -15.57 -6.19
CA ASN A 23 -0.75 -16.42 -7.39
C ASN A 23 -2.06 -16.37 -8.18
N ASP A 24 -3.07 -15.64 -7.68
CA ASP A 24 -4.36 -15.54 -8.35
C ASP A 24 -4.26 -14.62 -9.58
N LYS A 25 -5.16 -14.81 -10.54
CA LYS A 25 -5.25 -13.90 -11.69
C LYS A 25 -5.54 -12.49 -11.20
N HIS A 26 -4.78 -11.50 -11.68
CA HIS A 26 -4.90 -10.09 -11.31
C HIS A 26 -6.16 -9.41 -11.91
N GLU A 27 -7.33 -10.01 -11.74
CA GLU A 27 -8.62 -9.56 -12.24
C GLU A 27 -9.62 -9.47 -11.08
N ALA A 28 -10.44 -8.42 -11.09
CA ALA A 28 -11.59 -8.29 -10.17
C ALA A 28 -12.77 -7.66 -10.92
N VAL A 29 -13.98 -7.84 -10.40
CA VAL A 29 -15.21 -7.31 -10.99
C VAL A 29 -15.80 -6.24 -10.09
N CYS A 30 -16.23 -5.12 -10.66
CA CYS A 30 -16.85 -4.04 -9.91
C CYS A 30 -18.18 -4.49 -9.32
N PRO A 31 -18.42 -4.37 -8.01
CA PRO A 31 -19.67 -4.80 -7.39
C PRO A 31 -20.88 -3.97 -7.84
N THR A 32 -20.66 -2.77 -8.37
CA THR A 32 -21.73 -1.84 -8.77
C THR A 32 -22.19 -2.02 -10.22
N CYS A 33 -21.29 -2.37 -11.14
CA CYS A 33 -21.62 -2.46 -12.57
C CYS A 33 -21.15 -3.71 -13.28
N SER A 34 -20.58 -4.66 -12.55
CA SER A 34 -20.13 -5.95 -13.06
C SER A 34 -19.08 -5.87 -14.18
N LEU A 35 -18.47 -4.69 -14.39
CA LEU A 35 -17.38 -4.52 -15.33
C LEU A 35 -16.05 -4.97 -14.72
N LYS A 36 -15.17 -5.52 -15.56
CA LYS A 36 -13.78 -5.83 -15.17
C LYS A 36 -13.07 -4.57 -14.69
N MET A 37 -12.40 -4.69 -13.55
CA MET A 37 -11.57 -3.65 -12.95
C MET A 37 -10.09 -3.96 -13.19
N LYS A 38 -9.28 -2.91 -13.23
CA LYS A 38 -7.82 -3.04 -13.30
C LYS A 38 -7.24 -2.94 -11.91
N ARG A 39 -6.35 -3.87 -11.55
CA ARG A 39 -5.59 -3.78 -10.31
C ARG A 39 -4.79 -2.50 -10.33
N ILE A 40 -4.96 -1.69 -9.29
CA ILE A 40 -4.14 -0.50 -9.08
C ILE A 40 -2.85 -1.01 -8.48
N PHE A 41 -1.84 -1.20 -9.31
CA PHE A 41 -0.49 -1.04 -8.81
C PHE A 41 -0.30 0.45 -8.70
N VAL A 42 -0.42 1.00 -7.49
CA VAL A 42 0.16 2.30 -7.22
C VAL A 42 1.63 1.96 -6.99
N PRO A 43 2.56 2.07 -7.97
CA PRO A 43 3.90 2.41 -7.54
C PRO A 43 3.66 3.69 -6.77
N LEU A 44 3.97 3.69 -5.47
CA LEU A 44 3.91 4.89 -4.63
C LEU A 44 4.26 6.05 -5.55
N SER A 45 3.32 6.97 -5.79
CA SER A 45 3.53 8.09 -6.72
C SER A 45 4.45 9.10 -6.04
N ILE A 46 5.60 8.61 -5.59
CA ILE A 46 6.81 9.33 -5.31
C ILE A 46 7.17 9.90 -6.67
N LYS A 47 6.89 11.19 -6.85
CA LYS A 47 7.60 11.95 -7.85
C LYS A 47 9.08 11.86 -7.44
N CYS A 48 9.83 10.95 -8.05
CA CYS A 48 11.30 10.93 -8.00
C CYS A 48 11.83 12.18 -8.72
N GLY A 49 11.58 13.34 -8.14
CA GLY A 49 12.26 14.59 -8.42
C GLY A 49 12.99 15.07 -7.16
N ASN A 50 12.37 14.89 -5.98
CA ASN A 50 12.87 15.43 -4.72
C ASN A 50 12.90 14.45 -3.54
N ALA A 51 12.31 13.25 -3.66
CA ALA A 51 12.31 12.30 -2.54
C ALA A 51 13.71 11.71 -2.37
N THR A 52 14.39 12.08 -1.29
CA THR A 52 15.68 11.47 -0.95
C THR A 52 15.36 10.06 -0.48
N LEU A 53 15.54 9.04 -1.33
CA LEU A 53 15.08 7.68 -1.01
C LEU A 53 15.85 7.03 0.15
N GLY A 54 17.03 7.57 0.50
CA GLY A 54 17.92 6.93 1.47
C GLY A 54 18.45 5.59 0.99
N ASN A 55 19.35 4.98 1.76
CA ASN A 55 19.91 3.65 1.46
C ASN A 55 19.32 2.55 2.35
N THR A 56 18.41 2.90 3.26
CA THR A 56 17.76 1.97 4.18
C THR A 56 16.26 2.22 4.21
N ARG A 57 15.48 1.20 4.58
CA ARG A 57 14.03 1.34 4.77
C ARG A 57 13.70 2.47 5.75
N ASP A 58 14.40 2.55 6.87
CA ASP A 58 14.20 3.61 7.87
C ASP A 58 14.41 5.01 7.27
N THR A 59 15.49 5.21 6.50
CA THR A 59 15.74 6.51 5.85
C THR A 59 14.68 6.85 4.81
N LEU A 60 14.17 5.86 4.07
CA LEU A 60 13.05 6.07 3.14
C LEU A 60 11.81 6.58 3.87
N PHE A 61 11.38 5.91 4.93
CA PHE A 61 10.14 6.28 5.63
C PHE A 61 10.29 7.57 6.43
N ASP A 62 11.46 7.84 7.00
CA ASP A 62 11.74 9.12 7.68
C ASP A 62 11.69 10.29 6.68
N ASN A 63 12.21 10.11 5.45
CA ASN A 63 12.14 11.14 4.41
C ASN A 63 10.71 11.34 3.88
N LEU A 64 9.97 10.25 3.67
CA LEU A 64 8.54 10.33 3.31
C LEU A 64 7.72 11.04 4.40
N ALA A 65 8.04 10.81 5.68
CA ALA A 65 7.37 11.49 6.79
C ALA A 65 7.73 12.98 6.85
N SER A 66 9.01 13.33 6.63
CA SER A 66 9.47 14.72 6.57
C SER A 66 8.85 15.50 5.42
N GLU A 67 8.61 14.84 4.28
CA GLU A 67 7.99 15.44 3.09
C GLU A 67 6.45 15.45 3.16
N GLY A 68 5.85 14.97 4.26
CA GLY A 68 4.40 14.97 4.47
C GLY A 68 3.65 13.87 3.72
N PHE A 69 4.37 12.89 3.15
CA PHE A 69 3.79 11.72 2.48
C PHE A 69 3.48 10.57 3.44
N ALA A 70 4.07 10.56 4.64
CA ALA A 70 3.81 9.59 5.70
C ALA A 70 3.60 10.28 7.05
N ASN A 71 3.01 9.57 8.01
CA ASN A 71 2.91 10.06 9.39
C ASN A 71 4.32 10.13 10.00
N LYS A 72 4.61 11.19 10.77
CA LYS A 72 5.87 11.34 11.53
C LYS A 72 6.10 10.18 12.50
N GLU A 73 5.02 9.58 13.00
CA GLU A 73 5.03 8.40 13.88
C GLU A 73 4.84 7.09 13.09
N TRP A 74 5.32 7.03 11.84
CA TRP A 74 5.13 5.85 10.98
C TRP A 74 5.63 4.55 11.63
N ARG A 75 6.66 4.61 12.48
CA ARG A 75 7.20 3.46 13.23
C ARG A 75 6.17 2.84 14.17
N GLU A 76 5.25 3.65 14.71
CA GLU A 76 4.23 3.20 15.65
C GLU A 76 3.05 2.54 14.94
N HIS A 77 2.78 2.97 13.70
CA HIS A 77 1.67 2.48 12.88
C HIS A 77 2.07 1.42 11.84
N ASP A 78 3.37 1.21 11.60
CA ASP A 78 3.89 0.19 10.67
C ASP A 78 3.97 -1.17 11.37
N SER A 79 3.02 -2.05 11.07
CA SER A 79 2.95 -3.40 11.64
C SER A 79 4.20 -4.25 11.38
N TYR A 80 4.94 -3.97 10.30
CA TYR A 80 6.21 -4.62 10.01
C TYR A 80 7.31 -4.16 10.99
N TYR A 81 7.42 -2.85 11.26
CA TYR A 81 8.35 -2.30 12.23
C TYR A 81 8.07 -2.80 13.65
N GLN A 82 6.80 -2.81 14.06
CA GLN A 82 6.38 -3.32 15.37
C GLN A 82 6.76 -4.79 15.54
N ARG A 83 6.50 -5.65 14.53
CA ARG A 83 6.89 -7.07 14.55
C ARG A 83 8.41 -7.28 14.55
N ALA A 84 9.16 -6.49 13.78
CA ALA A 84 10.62 -6.58 13.74
C ALA A 84 11.26 -6.20 15.09
N LYS A 85 10.57 -5.41 15.90
CA LYS A 85 10.98 -5.02 17.27
C LYS A 85 10.38 -5.90 18.37
N GLY A 86 9.57 -6.91 18.03
CA GLY A 86 8.92 -7.78 19.00
C GLY A 86 7.82 -7.09 19.81
N ILE A 87 7.28 -5.99 19.30
CA ILE A 87 6.16 -5.27 19.92
C ILE A 87 4.88 -5.91 19.37
N GLU A 88 4.28 -6.79 20.16
CA GLU A 88 2.98 -7.38 19.84
C GLU A 88 1.91 -6.31 20.01
N SER A 89 1.25 -5.92 18.91
CA SER A 89 0.03 -5.14 18.96
C SER A 89 -1.04 -5.96 19.68
N GLN A 90 -1.46 -5.52 20.87
CA GLN A 90 -2.59 -6.07 21.61
C GLN A 90 -3.89 -6.03 20.79
#